data_AF-A0A0G8B0C4-F1
#
_entry.id   AF-A0A0G8B0C4-F1
#
_cell.length_a   1.000
_cell.length_b   1.000
_cell.length_c   1.000
_cell.angle_alpha   90.00
_cell.angle_beta   90.00
_cell.angle_gamma   90.00
#
_symmetry.space_group_name_H-M   'P 1'
#
loop_
_entity.id
_entity.type
_entity.pdbx_description
1 polymer ?
#
loop_
_entity_poly.entity_id
_entity_poly.type
_entity_poly.pdbx_seq_one_letter_code
_entity_poly.pdbx_strand_id
1 'polypeptide(L)'
;MNRFPLLRRLLQLTAAAALIVLVLKALVHGWQYQLTQRLQRSVADEDHAACVTSGEQLARLRPLELAEARQLAHCRRVLASDYWVTGEHQKALDLLERLVGSPQMVATDQSQLSEWVRQRRERAVEHYRRGELSTALALLRELSDLQEPQRDTLIESLRIRWNLNRQIHEEARQLRDEERWWEAFDAINRLDHPWWRTHAQQLRKEIVTTTQALNGQGVGRDGHNGRTRHNVPLADLDRRIHLHLTRSGDDWHAYTQACRELGGTIVDYGPESVCRR
;
A
#
# COMPACT_ATOMS: atom_id res chain seq x y z
N MET A 1 17.00 -69.47 46.72
CA MET A 1 16.57 -68.13 47.19
C MET A 1 17.09 -67.07 46.22
N ASN A 2 16.24 -66.52 45.35
CA ASN A 2 16.60 -65.44 44.42
C ASN A 2 16.77 -64.13 45.19
N ARG A 3 18.01 -63.75 45.53
CA ARG A 3 18.28 -62.64 46.45
C ARG A 3 18.03 -61.22 45.91
N PHE A 4 17.71 -61.00 44.63
CA PHE A 4 17.54 -59.64 44.09
C PHE A 4 16.48 -59.53 42.96
N PRO A 5 15.18 -59.68 43.25
CA PRO A 5 14.10 -59.59 42.25
C PRO A 5 13.95 -58.18 41.64
N LEU A 6 14.25 -57.14 42.42
CA LEU A 6 14.24 -55.75 41.97
C LEU A 6 15.34 -55.46 40.95
N LEU A 7 16.55 -55.98 41.18
CA LEU A 7 17.71 -55.81 40.29
C LEU A 7 17.47 -56.48 38.92
N ARG A 8 16.82 -57.65 38.91
CA ARG A 8 16.42 -58.35 37.68
C ARG A 8 15.36 -57.58 36.89
N ARG A 9 14.34 -57.01 37.56
CA ARG A 9 13.34 -56.17 36.89
C ARG A 9 13.96 -54.88 36.34
N LEU A 10 14.90 -54.27 37.07
CA LEU A 10 15.63 -53.10 36.60
C LEU A 10 16.46 -53.43 35.35
N LEU A 11 17.20 -54.54 35.34
CA LEU A 11 17.94 -55.02 34.16
C LEU A 11 17.03 -55.35 32.97
N GLN A 12 15.84 -55.90 33.21
CA GLN A 12 14.86 -56.18 32.15
C GLN A 12 14.27 -54.89 31.56
N LEU A 13 13.95 -53.90 32.39
CA LEU A 13 13.45 -52.60 31.95
C LEU A 13 14.52 -51.82 31.17
N THR A 14 15.78 -51.84 31.62
CA THR A 14 16.87 -51.18 30.88
C THR A 14 17.18 -51.90 29.56
N ALA A 15 17.14 -53.23 29.52
CA ALA A 15 17.30 -53.99 28.28
C ALA A 15 16.15 -53.73 27.29
N ALA A 16 14.90 -53.68 27.77
CA ALA A 16 13.75 -53.36 26.93
C ALA A 16 13.83 -51.91 26.39
N ALA A 17 14.20 -50.94 27.23
CA ALA A 17 14.41 -49.57 26.80
C ALA A 17 15.54 -49.44 25.77
N ALA A 18 16.67 -50.13 25.97
CA ALA A 18 17.77 -50.14 25.01
C ALA A 18 17.38 -50.75 23.66
N LEU A 19 16.59 -51.83 23.66
CA LEU A 19 16.07 -52.45 22.44
C LEU A 19 15.15 -51.48 21.67
N ILE A 20 14.24 -50.79 22.39
CA ILE A 20 13.34 -49.80 21.79
C ILE A 20 14.14 -48.67 21.13
N VAL A 21 15.16 -48.15 21.81
CA VAL A 21 16.02 -47.10 21.26
C VAL A 21 16.78 -47.59 20.02
N LEU A 22 17.28 -48.83 20.01
CA LEU A 22 17.96 -49.41 18.85
C LEU A 22 17.03 -49.56 17.64
N VAL A 23 15.80 -50.04 17.86
CA VAL A 23 14.79 -50.17 16.80
C VAL A 23 14.44 -48.80 16.22
N LEU A 24 14.21 -47.80 17.06
CA LEU A 24 13.92 -46.43 16.60
C LEU A 24 15.08 -45.84 15.80
N LYS A 25 16.33 -46.05 16.24
CA LYS A 25 17.52 -45.59 15.49
C LYS A 25 17.63 -46.28 14.12
N ALA A 26 17.38 -47.58 14.04
CA ALA A 26 17.40 -48.32 12.78
C ALA A 26 16.32 -47.82 11.80
N LEU A 27 15.11 -47.55 12.30
CA LEU A 27 14.01 -47.00 11.50
C LEU A 27 14.34 -45.60 10.98
N VAL A 28 14.85 -44.71 11.83
CA VAL A 28 15.25 -43.35 11.42
C VAL A 28 16.37 -43.41 10.39
N HIS A 29 17.37 -44.27 10.59
CA HIS A 29 18.48 -44.42 9.66
C HIS A 29 18.03 -44.96 8.29
N GLY A 30 17.18 -45.99 8.27
CA GLY A 30 16.61 -46.53 7.04
C GLY A 30 15.79 -45.50 6.27
N TRP A 31 15.02 -44.67 6.99
CA TRP A 31 14.24 -43.60 6.37
C TRP A 31 15.13 -42.46 5.82
N GLN A 32 16.18 -42.06 6.53
CA GLN A 32 17.18 -41.11 6.03
C GLN A 32 17.86 -41.61 4.75
N TYR A 33 18.25 -42.89 4.71
CA TYR A 33 18.87 -43.50 3.53
C TYR A 33 17.91 -43.48 2.32
N GLN A 34 16.63 -43.82 2.55
CA GLN A 34 15.61 -43.77 1.50
C GLN A 34 15.43 -42.35 0.95
N LEU A 35 15.44 -41.32 1.80
CA LEU A 35 15.32 -39.92 1.37
C LEU A 35 16.53 -39.44 0.58
N THR A 36 17.76 -39.80 0.99
CA THR A 36 18.96 -39.50 0.20
C THR A 36 18.89 -40.16 -1.18
N GLN A 37 18.46 -41.41 -1.29
CA GLN A 37 18.27 -42.06 -2.60
C GLN A 37 17.21 -41.36 -3.45
N ARG A 38 16.09 -40.93 -2.85
CA ARG A 38 15.04 -40.20 -3.56
C ARG A 38 15.55 -38.86 -4.09
N LEU A 39 16.30 -38.12 -3.27
CA LEU A 39 16.94 -36.87 -3.68
C LEU A 39 17.84 -37.11 -4.91
N GLN A 40 18.74 -38.10 -4.83
CA GLN A 40 19.65 -38.42 -5.94
C GLN A 40 18.90 -38.82 -7.23
N ARG A 41 17.83 -39.63 -7.12
CA ARG A 41 17.00 -39.99 -8.28
C ARG A 41 16.29 -38.78 -8.86
N SER A 42 15.64 -37.95 -8.04
CA SER A 42 14.95 -36.76 -8.53
C SER A 42 15.86 -35.74 -9.22
N VAL A 43 17.13 -35.65 -8.79
CA VAL A 43 18.15 -34.85 -9.50
C VAL A 43 18.48 -35.46 -10.86
N ALA A 44 18.62 -36.79 -10.94
CA ALA A 44 18.90 -37.48 -12.20
C ALA A 44 17.72 -37.45 -13.18
N ASP A 45 16.49 -37.46 -12.65
CA ASP A 45 15.25 -37.42 -13.42
C ASP A 45 14.81 -35.97 -13.77
N GLU A 46 15.60 -34.96 -13.37
CA GLU A 46 15.27 -33.53 -13.49
C GLU A 46 13.91 -33.14 -12.87
N ASP A 47 13.42 -33.94 -11.91
CA ASP A 47 12.23 -33.66 -11.13
C ASP A 47 12.59 -32.71 -9.98
N HIS A 48 12.69 -31.42 -10.31
CA HIS A 48 13.07 -30.36 -9.36
C HIS A 48 12.08 -30.26 -8.19
N ALA A 49 10.80 -30.58 -8.38
CA ALA A 49 9.78 -30.56 -7.32
C ALA A 49 9.99 -31.70 -6.32
N ALA A 50 10.23 -32.92 -6.80
CA ALA A 50 10.59 -34.05 -5.94
C ALA A 50 11.96 -33.86 -5.27
N CYS A 51 12.91 -33.22 -5.96
CA CYS A 51 14.21 -32.87 -5.42
C CYS A 51 14.10 -31.91 -4.23
N VAL A 52 13.37 -30.80 -4.40
CA VAL A 52 13.13 -29.86 -3.30
C VAL A 52 12.40 -30.55 -2.14
N THR A 53 11.35 -31.31 -2.43
CA THR A 53 10.57 -32.01 -1.39
C THR A 53 11.42 -32.98 -0.58
N SER A 54 12.19 -33.84 -1.26
CA SER A 54 13.04 -34.85 -0.61
C SER A 54 14.19 -34.19 0.15
N GLY A 55 14.82 -33.17 -0.41
CA GLY A 55 15.90 -32.43 0.24
C GLY A 55 15.43 -31.66 1.48
N GLU A 56 14.24 -31.06 1.46
CA GLU A 56 13.66 -30.38 2.64
C GLU A 56 13.22 -31.37 3.72
N GLN A 57 12.70 -32.53 3.35
CA GLN A 57 12.43 -33.62 4.31
C GLN A 57 13.73 -34.07 4.96
N LEU A 58 14.79 -34.29 4.19
CA LEU A 58 16.09 -34.71 4.70
C LEU A 58 16.73 -33.65 5.63
N ALA A 59 16.67 -32.37 5.24
CA ALA A 59 17.20 -31.25 6.01
C ALA A 59 16.51 -31.06 7.38
N ARG A 60 15.25 -31.48 7.51
CA ARG A 60 14.52 -31.49 8.79
C ARG A 60 14.96 -32.61 9.72
N LEU A 61 15.57 -33.67 9.20
CA LEU A 61 15.99 -34.84 9.98
C LEU A 61 17.45 -34.77 10.40
N ARG A 62 18.29 -34.19 9.55
CA ARG A 62 19.73 -34.03 9.81
C ARG A 62 20.30 -32.85 9.01
N PRO A 63 21.47 -32.33 9.43
CA PRO A 63 22.27 -31.49 8.56
C PRO A 63 22.54 -32.19 7.23
N LEU A 64 22.39 -31.45 6.15
CA LEU A 64 22.70 -31.94 4.81
C LEU A 64 24.22 -31.96 4.62
N GLU A 65 24.71 -32.98 3.91
CA GLU A 65 26.08 -32.97 3.42
C GLU A 65 26.25 -31.88 2.36
N LEU A 66 27.49 -31.45 2.12
CA LEU A 66 27.77 -30.37 1.17
C LEU A 66 27.23 -30.65 -0.24
N ALA A 67 27.32 -31.90 -0.71
CA ALA A 67 26.80 -32.30 -2.01
C ALA A 67 25.26 -32.22 -2.06
N GLU A 68 24.58 -32.73 -1.03
CA GLU A 68 23.12 -32.70 -0.92
C GLU A 68 22.59 -31.27 -0.80
N ALA A 69 23.27 -30.42 -0.01
CA ALA A 69 22.91 -29.02 0.16
C ALA A 69 23.06 -28.24 -1.16
N ARG A 70 24.13 -28.51 -1.93
CA ARG A 70 24.31 -27.91 -3.27
C ARG A 70 23.25 -28.38 -4.25
N GLN A 71 22.88 -29.66 -4.24
CA GLN A 71 21.80 -30.20 -5.07
C GLN A 71 20.45 -29.56 -4.74
N LEU A 72 20.09 -29.49 -3.45
CA LEU A 72 18.86 -28.84 -3.01
C LEU A 72 18.85 -27.35 -3.42
N ALA A 73 19.97 -26.65 -3.26
CA ALA A 73 20.08 -25.26 -3.69
C ALA A 73 19.89 -25.08 -5.21
N HIS A 74 20.44 -25.99 -6.02
CA HIS A 74 20.22 -25.98 -7.46
C HIS A 74 18.74 -26.21 -7.81
N CYS A 75 18.12 -27.25 -7.25
CA CYS A 75 16.71 -27.55 -7.48
C CYS A 75 15.78 -26.40 -7.06
N ARG A 76 16.08 -25.71 -5.96
CA ARG A 76 15.33 -24.50 -5.55
C ARG A 76 15.38 -23.40 -6.60
N ARG A 77 16.54 -23.14 -7.21
CA ARG A 77 16.68 -22.09 -8.25
C ARG A 77 15.86 -22.41 -9.50
N VAL A 78 15.95 -23.66 -9.97
CA VAL A 78 15.23 -24.09 -11.17
C VAL A 78 13.72 -24.05 -10.91
N LEU A 79 13.27 -24.70 -9.84
CA LEU A 79 11.85 -24.75 -9.50
C LEU A 79 11.26 -23.36 -9.20
N ALA A 80 12.02 -22.46 -8.57
CA ALA A 80 11.58 -21.08 -8.37
C ALA A 80 11.40 -20.35 -9.71
N SER A 81 12.28 -20.60 -10.68
CA SER A 81 12.16 -20.02 -12.03
C SER A 81 10.94 -20.57 -12.77
N ASP A 82 10.68 -21.87 -12.67
CA ASP A 82 9.48 -22.48 -13.25
C ASP A 82 8.20 -21.88 -12.65
N TYR A 83 8.11 -21.81 -11.31
CA TYR A 83 6.98 -21.18 -10.64
C TYR A 83 6.81 -19.71 -11.01
N TRP A 84 7.91 -18.99 -11.23
CA TRP A 84 7.83 -17.60 -11.66
C TRP A 84 7.19 -17.47 -13.05
N VAL A 85 7.60 -18.32 -14.00
CA VAL A 85 7.09 -18.32 -15.38
C VAL A 85 5.65 -18.80 -15.44
N THR A 86 5.24 -19.76 -14.62
CA THR A 86 3.85 -20.28 -14.58
C THR A 86 2.88 -19.39 -13.80
N GLY A 87 3.36 -18.29 -13.19
CA GLY A 87 2.55 -17.33 -12.44
C GLY A 87 2.33 -17.69 -10.97
N GLU A 88 2.96 -18.75 -10.48
CA GLU A 88 2.97 -19.17 -9.08
C GLU A 88 3.98 -18.35 -8.25
N HIS A 89 3.91 -17.03 -8.36
CA HIS A 89 4.94 -16.11 -7.88
C HIS A 89 5.29 -16.26 -6.40
N GLN A 90 4.30 -16.53 -5.54
CA GLN A 90 4.58 -16.70 -4.11
C GLN A 90 5.45 -17.93 -3.84
N LYS A 91 5.18 -19.06 -4.52
CA LYS A 91 6.00 -20.26 -4.37
C LYS A 91 7.43 -20.03 -4.85
N ALA A 92 7.60 -19.26 -5.92
CA ALA A 92 8.91 -18.86 -6.41
C ALA A 92 9.69 -18.04 -5.37
N LEU A 93 9.04 -17.02 -4.78
CA LEU A 93 9.63 -16.17 -3.75
C LEU A 93 9.99 -16.97 -2.48
N ASP A 94 9.11 -17.85 -2.01
CA ASP A 94 9.35 -18.66 -0.82
C ASP A 94 10.55 -19.61 -0.98
N LEU A 95 10.82 -20.09 -2.20
CA LEU A 95 11.98 -20.92 -2.50
C LEU A 95 13.27 -20.10 -2.52
N LEU A 96 13.26 -18.90 -3.13
CA LEU A 96 14.41 -18.02 -3.16
C LEU A 96 14.74 -17.44 -1.78
N GLU A 97 13.74 -17.08 -0.97
CA GLU A 97 13.95 -16.61 0.40
C GLU A 97 14.69 -17.67 1.24
N ARG A 98 14.25 -18.93 1.17
CA ARG A 98 14.92 -20.05 1.84
C ARG A 98 16.34 -20.28 1.33
N LEU A 99 16.58 -20.04 0.05
CA LEU A 99 17.91 -20.18 -0.56
C LEU A 99 18.85 -19.06 -0.11
N VAL A 100 18.38 -17.81 -0.11
CA VAL A 100 19.12 -16.64 0.37
C VAL A 100 19.47 -16.77 1.85
N GLY A 101 18.58 -17.37 2.66
CA GLY A 101 18.86 -17.70 4.06
C GLY A 101 19.81 -18.88 4.28
N SER A 102 20.34 -19.52 3.22
CA SER A 102 21.16 -20.72 3.32
C SER A 102 22.66 -20.47 3.04
N PRO A 103 23.57 -21.33 3.55
CA PRO A 103 25.01 -21.23 3.23
C PRO A 103 25.35 -21.46 1.75
N GLN A 104 24.41 -21.98 0.95
CA GLN A 104 24.58 -22.25 -0.48
C GLN A 104 24.09 -21.10 -1.37
N MET A 105 23.71 -19.98 -0.77
CA MET A 105 23.39 -18.73 -1.48
C MET A 105 24.58 -18.28 -2.34
N VAL A 106 24.25 -17.77 -3.53
CA VAL A 106 25.15 -16.96 -4.35
C VAL A 106 24.56 -15.56 -4.55
N ALA A 107 25.39 -14.59 -4.97
CA ALA A 107 24.96 -13.20 -5.12
C ALA A 107 23.76 -13.02 -6.07
N THR A 108 23.65 -13.86 -7.11
CA THR A 108 22.54 -13.82 -8.06
C THR A 108 21.20 -14.14 -7.40
N ASP A 109 21.18 -15.02 -6.40
CA ASP A 109 19.94 -15.42 -5.70
C ASP A 109 19.31 -14.24 -4.97
N GLN A 110 20.15 -13.48 -4.23
CA GLN A 110 19.71 -12.28 -3.53
C GLN A 110 19.22 -11.21 -4.52
N SER A 111 19.95 -10.99 -5.62
CA SER A 111 19.53 -10.02 -6.64
C SER A 111 18.21 -10.41 -7.30
N GLN A 112 18.00 -11.70 -7.57
CA GLN A 112 16.79 -12.22 -8.18
C GLN A 112 15.60 -12.12 -7.23
N LEU A 113 15.78 -12.46 -5.95
CA LEU A 113 14.74 -12.29 -4.93
C LEU A 113 14.32 -10.83 -4.83
N SER A 114 15.27 -9.90 -4.70
CA SER A 114 14.98 -8.46 -4.60
C SER A 114 14.25 -7.94 -5.84
N GLU A 115 14.65 -8.39 -7.02
CA GLU A 115 14.04 -8.00 -8.29
C GLU A 115 12.60 -8.52 -8.41
N TRP A 116 12.35 -9.78 -8.07
CA TRP A 116 11.01 -10.36 -8.11
C TRP A 116 10.07 -9.75 -7.07
N VAL A 117 10.55 -9.48 -5.85
CA VAL A 117 9.78 -8.72 -4.85
C VAL A 117 9.43 -7.33 -5.38
N ARG A 118 10.38 -6.63 -6.01
CA ARG A 118 10.14 -5.31 -6.63
C ARG A 118 9.02 -5.39 -7.68
N GLN A 119 9.04 -6.40 -8.55
CA GLN A 119 8.00 -6.60 -9.56
C GLN A 119 6.61 -6.83 -8.93
N ARG A 120 6.52 -7.61 -7.84
CA ARG A 120 5.25 -7.79 -7.09
C ARG A 120 4.74 -6.48 -6.52
N ARG A 121 5.63 -5.67 -5.92
CA ARG A 121 5.28 -4.36 -5.38
C ARG A 121 4.81 -3.39 -6.46
N GLU A 122 5.50 -3.33 -7.60
CA GLU A 122 5.12 -2.49 -8.73
C GLU A 122 3.76 -2.89 -9.30
N ARG A 123 3.49 -4.20 -9.39
CA ARG A 123 2.17 -4.70 -9.79
C ARG A 123 1.09 -4.24 -8.83
N ALA A 124 1.32 -4.32 -7.52
CA ALA A 124 0.38 -3.81 -6.52
C ALA A 124 0.11 -2.31 -6.68
N VAL A 125 1.16 -1.50 -6.88
CA VAL A 125 1.03 -0.05 -7.13
C VAL A 125 0.24 0.24 -8.40
N GLU A 126 0.39 -0.57 -9.45
CA GLU A 126 -0.39 -0.43 -10.67
C GLU A 126 -1.88 -0.72 -10.47
N HIS A 127 -2.22 -1.79 -9.73
CA HIS A 127 -3.60 -2.05 -9.31
C HIS A 127 -4.16 -0.87 -8.50
N TYR A 128 -3.38 -0.33 -7.55
CA TYR A 128 -3.78 0.83 -6.76
C TYR A 128 -4.09 2.07 -7.63
N ARG A 129 -3.19 2.42 -8.56
CA ARG A 129 -3.37 3.56 -9.48
C ARG A 129 -4.64 3.44 -10.33
N ARG A 130 -5.03 2.21 -10.70
CA ARG A 130 -6.25 1.90 -11.45
C ARG A 130 -7.53 1.87 -10.61
N GLY A 131 -7.44 2.14 -9.31
CA GLY A 131 -8.58 2.14 -8.39
C GLY A 131 -8.89 0.79 -7.76
N GLU A 132 -8.04 -0.21 -7.96
CA GLU A 132 -8.23 -1.59 -7.51
C GLU A 132 -7.52 -1.79 -6.15
N LEU A 133 -7.92 -0.99 -5.14
CA LEU A 133 -7.27 -0.98 -3.83
C LEU A 133 -7.22 -2.39 -3.21
N SER A 134 -8.33 -3.13 -3.23
CA SER A 134 -8.40 -4.48 -2.63
C SER A 134 -7.36 -5.43 -3.23
N THR A 135 -7.23 -5.43 -4.57
CA THR A 135 -6.26 -6.25 -5.29
C THR A 135 -4.82 -5.82 -4.99
N ALA A 136 -4.55 -4.52 -4.96
CA ALA A 136 -3.23 -3.99 -4.57
C ALA A 136 -2.83 -4.48 -3.17
N LEU A 137 -3.74 -4.38 -2.20
CA LEU A 137 -3.47 -4.82 -0.83
C LEU A 137 -3.31 -6.33 -0.71
N ALA A 138 -4.05 -7.12 -1.49
CA ALA A 138 -3.90 -8.58 -1.51
C ALA A 138 -2.51 -8.99 -2.01
N LEU A 139 -2.04 -8.39 -3.11
CA LEU A 139 -0.70 -8.65 -3.65
C LEU A 139 0.41 -8.30 -2.66
N LEU A 140 0.28 -7.20 -1.92
CA LEU A 140 1.26 -6.83 -0.89
C LEU A 140 1.25 -7.79 0.29
N ARG A 141 0.09 -8.29 0.71
CA ARG A 141 -0.05 -9.24 1.84
C ARG A 141 0.55 -10.60 1.59
N GLU A 142 0.70 -10.99 0.33
CA GLU A 142 1.37 -12.24 -0.04
C GLU A 142 2.87 -12.18 0.32
N LEU A 143 3.48 -10.99 0.30
CA LEU A 143 4.90 -10.82 0.62
C LEU A 143 5.16 -11.04 2.11
N SER A 144 6.23 -11.78 2.42
CA SER A 144 6.70 -11.98 3.79
C SER A 144 7.35 -10.71 4.36
N ASP A 145 7.53 -10.66 5.68
CA ASP A 145 8.25 -9.55 6.34
C ASP A 145 9.73 -9.51 5.96
N LEU A 146 10.31 -10.65 5.56
CA LEU A 146 11.68 -10.72 5.05
C LEU A 146 11.78 -10.17 3.62
N GLN A 147 10.74 -10.37 2.82
CA GLN A 147 10.66 -9.88 1.44
C GLN A 147 10.40 -8.37 1.40
N GLU A 148 9.42 -7.88 2.15
CA GLU A 148 9.07 -6.46 2.20
C GLU A 148 8.92 -6.01 3.66
N PRO A 149 10.02 -5.58 4.31
CA PRO A 149 10.01 -5.21 5.72
C PRO A 149 9.05 -4.06 6.07
N GLN A 150 8.74 -3.20 5.10
CA GLN A 150 7.81 -2.07 5.28
C GLN A 150 6.41 -2.37 4.74
N ARG A 151 6.07 -3.65 4.52
CA ARG A 151 4.79 -4.09 3.92
C ARG A 151 3.60 -3.45 4.61
N ASP A 152 3.53 -3.55 5.93
CA ASP A 152 2.36 -3.09 6.69
C ASP A 152 2.25 -1.57 6.67
N THR A 153 3.37 -0.86 6.75
CA THR A 153 3.43 0.60 6.58
C THR A 153 2.99 1.03 5.18
N LEU A 154 3.42 0.31 4.14
CA LEU A 154 3.01 0.56 2.76
C LEU A 154 1.51 0.33 2.58
N ILE A 155 0.98 -0.81 3.05
CA ILE A 155 -0.44 -1.14 3.03
C ILE A 155 -1.27 -0.02 3.69
N GLU A 156 -0.82 0.44 4.86
CA GLU A 156 -1.54 1.48 5.59
C GLU A 156 -1.46 2.84 4.89
N SER A 157 -0.30 3.20 4.34
CA SER A 157 -0.14 4.42 3.54
C SER A 157 -1.11 4.46 2.34
N LEU A 158 -1.24 3.35 1.61
CA LEU A 158 -2.17 3.25 0.48
C LEU A 158 -3.63 3.42 0.92
N ARG A 159 -4.02 2.82 2.06
CA ARG A 159 -5.35 2.95 2.65
C ARG A 159 -5.67 4.39 3.07
N ILE A 160 -4.75 5.02 3.80
CA ILE A 160 -4.91 6.40 4.27
C ILE A 160 -5.10 7.33 3.06
N ARG A 161 -4.22 7.25 2.06
CA ARG A 161 -4.30 8.13 0.90
C ARG A 161 -5.54 7.87 0.05
N TRP A 162 -5.99 6.62 -0.07
CA TRP A 162 -7.25 6.28 -0.73
C TRP A 162 -8.44 6.92 -0.01
N ASN A 163 -8.51 6.76 1.32
CA ASN A 163 -9.57 7.31 2.14
C ASN A 163 -9.59 8.84 2.13
N LEU A 164 -8.42 9.47 2.14
CA LEU A 164 -8.29 10.91 2.03
C LEU A 164 -8.86 11.43 0.69
N ASN A 165 -8.54 10.78 -0.43
CA ASN A 165 -9.09 11.19 -1.73
C ASN A 165 -10.61 10.98 -1.79
N ARG A 166 -11.12 9.89 -1.20
CA ARG A 166 -12.57 9.68 -1.07
C ARG A 166 -13.24 10.82 -0.30
N GLN A 167 -12.69 11.20 0.85
CA GLN A 167 -13.21 12.29 1.68
C GLN A 167 -13.18 13.64 0.95
N ILE A 168 -12.07 13.97 0.28
CA ILE A 168 -11.95 15.19 -0.52
C ILE A 168 -13.02 15.23 -1.63
N HIS A 169 -13.26 14.10 -2.30
CA HIS A 169 -14.29 14.01 -3.32
C HIS A 169 -15.71 14.19 -2.74
N GLU A 170 -16.00 13.56 -1.60
CA GLU A 170 -17.26 13.71 -0.87
C GLU A 170 -17.49 15.16 -0.43
N GLU A 171 -16.46 15.82 0.12
CA GLU A 171 -16.44 17.23 0.53
C GLU A 171 -16.69 18.16 -0.67
N ALA A 172 -15.97 17.98 -1.78
CA ALA A 172 -16.15 18.80 -2.98
C ALA A 172 -17.59 18.72 -3.53
N ARG A 173 -18.19 17.53 -3.48
CA ARG A 173 -19.58 17.31 -3.89
C ARG A 173 -20.55 18.03 -2.95
N GLN A 174 -20.34 17.94 -1.64
CA GLN A 174 -21.17 18.65 -0.66
C GLN A 174 -21.08 20.17 -0.85
N LEU A 175 -19.86 20.72 -0.99
CA LEU A 175 -19.64 22.15 -1.22
C LEU A 175 -20.31 22.61 -2.53
N ARG A 176 -20.29 21.76 -3.57
CA ARG A 176 -21.03 22.00 -4.81
C ARG A 176 -22.53 22.05 -4.56
N ASP A 177 -23.08 21.09 -3.81
CA ASP A 177 -24.52 21.04 -3.49
C ASP A 177 -24.96 22.25 -2.62
N GLU A 178 -24.03 22.81 -1.82
CA GLU A 178 -24.21 24.04 -1.03
C GLU A 178 -23.95 25.33 -1.82
N GLU A 179 -23.66 25.25 -3.13
CA GLU A 179 -23.28 26.39 -3.99
C GLU A 179 -22.02 27.17 -3.49
N ARG A 180 -21.16 26.52 -2.70
CA ARG A 180 -19.87 27.05 -2.23
C ARG A 180 -18.78 26.78 -3.28
N TRP A 181 -18.96 27.37 -4.46
CA TRP A 181 -18.22 27.05 -5.67
C TRP A 181 -16.70 27.19 -5.56
N TRP A 182 -16.21 28.23 -4.89
CA TRP A 182 -14.77 28.45 -4.70
C TRP A 182 -14.13 27.41 -3.79
N GLU A 183 -14.82 27.01 -2.73
CA GLU A 183 -14.35 25.99 -1.80
C GLU A 183 -14.43 24.60 -2.43
N ALA A 184 -15.50 24.34 -3.20
CA ALA A 184 -15.62 23.13 -4.01
C ALA A 184 -14.47 23.03 -5.03
N PHE A 185 -14.10 24.15 -5.65
CA PHE A 185 -12.96 24.25 -6.57
C PHE A 185 -11.64 23.96 -5.85
N ASP A 186 -11.45 24.46 -4.64
CA ASP A 186 -10.25 24.17 -3.86
C ASP A 186 -10.18 22.70 -3.46
N ALA A 187 -11.27 22.16 -2.93
CA ALA A 187 -11.36 20.75 -2.55
C ALA A 187 -11.08 19.82 -3.74
N ILE A 188 -11.75 20.00 -4.88
CA ILE A 188 -11.62 19.12 -6.04
C ILE A 188 -10.20 19.15 -6.66
N ASN A 189 -9.44 20.23 -6.45
CA ASN A 189 -8.07 20.36 -6.91
C ASN A 189 -7.03 19.72 -5.96
N ARG A 190 -7.41 19.39 -4.72
CA ARG A 190 -6.57 18.60 -3.79
C ARG A 190 -6.51 17.11 -4.12
N LEU A 191 -7.39 16.60 -5.00
CA LEU A 191 -7.34 15.20 -5.43
C LEU A 191 -6.04 14.89 -6.17
N ASP A 192 -5.26 13.98 -5.60
CA ASP A 192 -3.92 13.63 -6.08
C ASP A 192 -3.83 12.20 -6.65
N HIS A 193 -4.81 11.34 -6.36
CA HIS A 193 -4.82 9.97 -6.83
C HIS A 193 -5.32 9.88 -8.29
N PRO A 194 -4.62 9.16 -9.20
CA PRO A 194 -4.97 9.11 -10.63
C PRO A 194 -6.41 8.65 -10.91
N TRP A 195 -6.83 7.55 -10.28
CA TRP A 195 -8.21 7.06 -10.42
C TRP A 195 -9.24 8.08 -9.93
N TRP A 196 -9.06 8.68 -8.74
CA TRP A 196 -9.98 9.69 -8.21
C TRP A 196 -10.04 10.95 -9.08
N ARG A 197 -8.92 11.41 -9.62
CA ARG A 197 -8.91 12.54 -10.57
C ARG A 197 -9.73 12.25 -11.83
N THR A 198 -9.70 11.00 -12.30
CA THR A 198 -10.48 10.55 -13.47
C THR A 198 -11.95 10.39 -13.10
N HIS A 199 -12.24 9.73 -11.98
CA HIS A 199 -13.59 9.49 -11.49
C HIS A 199 -14.34 10.80 -11.19
N ALA A 200 -13.64 11.78 -10.63
CA ALA A 200 -14.18 13.09 -10.29
C ALA A 200 -14.24 14.06 -11.49
N GLN A 201 -13.90 13.63 -12.70
CA GLN A 201 -13.70 14.53 -13.84
C GLN A 201 -14.97 15.31 -14.20
N GLN A 202 -16.15 14.68 -14.10
CA GLN A 202 -17.40 15.37 -14.39
C GLN A 202 -17.72 16.45 -13.36
N LEU A 203 -17.58 16.13 -12.06
CA LEU A 203 -17.74 17.10 -10.98
C LEU A 203 -16.76 18.26 -11.10
N ARG A 204 -15.48 17.96 -11.43
CA ARG A 204 -14.47 18.99 -11.68
C ARG A 204 -14.87 19.91 -12.83
N LYS A 205 -15.36 19.37 -13.95
CA LYS A 205 -15.79 20.18 -15.10
C LYS A 205 -16.93 21.13 -14.73
N GLU A 206 -17.93 20.64 -13.99
CA GLU A 206 -19.04 21.44 -13.48
C GLU A 206 -18.52 22.60 -12.62
N ILE A 207 -17.75 22.28 -11.57
CA ILE A 207 -17.20 23.27 -10.63
C ILE A 207 -16.34 24.31 -11.35
N VAL A 208 -15.43 23.89 -12.23
CA VAL A 208 -14.54 24.80 -12.98
C VAL A 208 -15.32 25.72 -13.92
N THR A 209 -16.34 25.20 -14.61
CA THR A 209 -17.16 26.00 -15.52
C THR A 209 -17.93 27.06 -14.75
N THR A 210 -18.52 26.69 -13.61
CA THR A 210 -19.25 27.62 -12.77
C THR A 210 -18.33 28.68 -12.15
N THR A 211 -17.17 28.31 -11.61
CA THR A 211 -16.23 29.29 -11.05
C THR A 211 -15.66 30.24 -12.10
N GLN A 212 -15.43 29.78 -13.34
CA GLN A 212 -15.06 30.66 -14.46
C GLN A 212 -16.16 31.67 -14.79
N ALA A 213 -17.43 31.24 -14.81
CA ALA A 213 -18.56 32.14 -15.03
C ALA A 213 -18.71 33.17 -13.89
N LEU A 214 -18.56 32.75 -12.63
CA LEU A 214 -18.58 33.62 -11.46
C LEU A 214 -17.46 34.67 -11.52
N ASN A 215 -16.23 34.25 -11.85
CA ASN A 215 -15.11 35.17 -12.02
C ASN A 215 -15.36 36.19 -13.14
N GLY A 216 -15.96 35.76 -14.27
CA GLY A 216 -16.37 36.65 -15.35
C GLY A 216 -17.45 37.67 -14.95
N GLN A 217 -18.20 37.40 -13.88
CA GLN A 217 -19.19 38.30 -13.28
C GLN A 217 -18.59 39.18 -12.16
N GLY A 218 -17.27 39.12 -11.94
CA GLY A 218 -16.60 39.86 -10.87
C GLY A 218 -16.74 39.24 -9.47
N VAL A 219 -17.21 37.99 -9.38
CA VAL A 219 -17.26 37.24 -8.12
C VAL A 219 -15.88 36.62 -7.90
N GLY A 220 -15.05 37.30 -7.10
CA GLY A 220 -13.73 36.81 -6.73
C GLY A 220 -13.77 35.61 -5.79
N ARG A 221 -12.61 34.98 -5.60
CA ARG A 221 -12.40 33.79 -4.75
C ARG A 221 -12.78 34.00 -3.28
N ASP A 222 -12.69 35.24 -2.82
CA ASP A 222 -13.01 35.62 -1.45
C ASP A 222 -14.54 35.70 -1.23
N GLY A 223 -15.32 35.93 -2.30
CA GLY A 223 -16.78 35.97 -2.25
C GLY A 223 -17.39 34.59 -1.98
N HIS A 224 -17.40 34.18 -0.71
CA HIS A 224 -18.03 32.95 -0.28
C HIS A 224 -19.53 33.05 -0.56
N ASN A 225 -20.13 31.99 -1.14
CA ASN A 225 -21.58 31.75 -1.32
C ASN A 225 -22.38 32.63 -2.32
N GLY A 226 -21.80 33.62 -3.00
CA GLY A 226 -22.56 34.44 -3.96
C GLY A 226 -23.79 35.16 -3.37
N ARG A 227 -23.98 35.14 -2.04
CA ARG A 227 -24.93 35.97 -1.27
C ARG A 227 -24.24 37.26 -0.82
N THR A 228 -22.91 37.26 -0.76
CA THR A 228 -22.01 38.42 -0.67
C THR A 228 -21.89 39.12 -2.02
N ARG A 229 -22.96 39.78 -2.47
CA ARG A 229 -22.90 40.60 -3.69
C ARG A 229 -23.06 42.07 -3.37
N HIS A 230 -22.19 42.87 -3.96
CA HIS A 230 -22.54 44.24 -4.28
C HIS A 230 -23.63 44.21 -5.36
N ASN A 231 -24.74 44.90 -5.14
CA ASN A 231 -25.71 45.16 -6.21
C ASN A 231 -25.62 46.63 -6.71
N VAL A 232 -24.60 47.35 -6.26
CA VAL A 232 -24.15 48.63 -6.82
C VAL A 232 -23.11 48.37 -7.92
N PRO A 233 -22.99 49.24 -8.95
CA PRO A 233 -21.96 49.09 -9.97
C PRO A 233 -20.55 49.15 -9.36
N LEU A 234 -19.77 48.07 -9.46
CA LEU A 234 -18.44 47.95 -8.84
C LEU A 234 -17.46 49.01 -9.32
N ALA A 235 -17.45 49.32 -10.63
CA ALA A 235 -16.57 50.35 -11.18
C ALA A 235 -16.84 51.76 -10.60
N ASP A 236 -18.10 52.04 -10.25
CA ASP A 236 -18.46 53.32 -9.62
C ASP A 236 -18.12 53.31 -8.13
N LEU A 237 -18.23 52.15 -7.47
CA LEU A 237 -17.83 51.95 -6.08
C LEU A 237 -16.32 52.14 -5.90
N ASP A 238 -15.51 51.45 -6.70
CA ASP A 238 -14.04 51.56 -6.67
C ASP A 238 -13.56 52.98 -6.94
N ARG A 239 -14.15 53.65 -7.94
CA ARG A 239 -13.81 55.05 -8.24
C ARG A 239 -14.04 55.96 -7.03
N ARG A 240 -15.15 55.77 -6.32
CA ARG A 240 -15.48 56.58 -5.14
C ARG A 240 -14.63 56.22 -3.94
N ILE A 241 -14.30 54.95 -3.74
CA ILE A 241 -13.34 54.51 -2.72
C ILE A 241 -12.00 55.23 -2.92
N HIS A 242 -11.44 55.21 -4.12
CA HIS A 242 -10.18 55.92 -4.41
C HIS A 242 -10.27 57.45 -4.19
N LEU A 243 -11.42 58.07 -4.51
CA LEU A 243 -11.64 59.50 -4.22
C LEU A 243 -11.66 59.82 -2.72
N HIS A 244 -12.16 58.90 -1.88
CA HIS A 244 -12.20 59.10 -0.43
C HIS A 244 -10.88 58.69 0.24
N LEU A 245 -10.22 57.64 -0.24
CA LEU A 245 -8.89 57.22 0.20
C LEU A 245 -7.85 58.33 0.07
N THR A 246 -7.89 59.06 -1.05
CA THR A 246 -7.00 60.20 -1.28
C THR A 246 -7.24 61.38 -0.34
N ARG A 247 -8.37 61.40 0.39
CA ARG A 247 -8.77 62.48 1.31
C ARG A 247 -8.63 62.12 2.79
N SER A 248 -8.97 60.89 3.18
CA SER A 248 -8.99 60.49 4.60
C SER A 248 -7.96 59.42 4.98
N GLY A 249 -7.41 58.67 4.01
CA GLY A 249 -6.45 57.59 4.24
C GLY A 249 -6.99 56.37 5.01
N ASP A 250 -8.30 56.32 5.29
CA ASP A 250 -8.96 55.21 5.98
C ASP A 250 -9.82 54.43 4.98
N ASP A 251 -9.37 53.20 4.68
CA ASP A 251 -10.00 52.28 3.74
C ASP A 251 -11.45 51.96 4.12
N TRP A 252 -11.73 51.76 5.41
CA TRP A 252 -13.07 51.39 5.88
C TRP A 252 -14.02 52.58 5.82
N HIS A 253 -13.55 53.77 6.19
CA HIS A 253 -14.33 55.00 6.07
C HIS A 253 -14.63 55.32 4.60
N ALA A 254 -13.62 55.22 3.73
CA ALA A 254 -13.75 55.46 2.30
C ALA A 254 -14.76 54.51 1.65
N TYR A 255 -14.70 53.23 2.01
CA TYR A 255 -15.65 52.20 1.57
C TYR A 255 -17.08 52.50 2.02
N THR A 256 -17.26 52.82 3.31
CA THR A 256 -18.58 53.14 3.88
C THR A 256 -19.21 54.36 3.24
N GLN A 257 -18.43 55.40 3.01
CA GLN A 257 -18.89 56.62 2.38
C GLN A 257 -19.23 56.40 0.91
N ALA A 258 -18.37 55.73 0.15
CA ALA A 258 -18.60 55.37 -1.24
C ALA A 258 -19.90 54.56 -1.42
N CYS A 259 -20.15 53.60 -0.53
CA CYS A 259 -21.36 52.79 -0.55
C CYS A 259 -22.63 53.64 -0.34
N ARG A 260 -22.64 54.51 0.68
CA ARG A 260 -23.77 55.40 0.96
C ARG A 260 -24.06 56.36 -0.19
N GLU A 261 -23.01 56.94 -0.79
CA GLU A 261 -23.19 57.88 -1.90
C GLU A 261 -23.71 57.20 -3.18
N LEU A 262 -23.53 55.89 -3.30
CA LEU A 262 -24.17 55.07 -4.34
C LEU A 262 -25.59 54.64 -3.96
N GLY A 263 -26.13 55.11 -2.83
CA GLY A 263 -27.46 54.76 -2.34
C GLY A 263 -27.55 53.36 -1.74
N GLY A 264 -26.42 52.72 -1.45
CA GLY A 264 -26.37 51.42 -0.80
C GLY A 264 -26.18 51.51 0.72
N THR A 265 -26.38 50.37 1.36
CA THR A 265 -26.11 50.07 2.77
C THR A 265 -25.09 48.94 2.84
N ILE A 266 -24.21 48.98 3.85
CA ILE A 266 -23.28 47.88 4.07
C ILE A 266 -24.03 46.72 4.72
N VAL A 267 -23.83 45.53 4.16
CA VAL A 267 -24.25 44.27 4.78
C VAL A 267 -23.00 43.48 5.13
N ASP A 268 -22.88 43.17 6.43
CA ASP A 268 -21.77 42.41 6.98
C ASP A 268 -22.09 40.91 6.93
N TYR A 269 -21.15 40.14 6.39
CA TYR A 269 -21.21 38.68 6.27
C TYR A 269 -20.07 37.99 7.05
N GLY A 270 -19.45 38.68 8.02
CA GLY A 270 -18.40 38.15 8.89
C GLY A 270 -17.04 38.76 8.56
N PRO A 271 -16.12 38.03 7.88
CA PRO A 271 -14.87 38.62 7.42
C PRO A 271 -15.04 39.55 6.21
N GLU A 272 -16.23 39.56 5.58
CA GLU A 272 -16.52 40.36 4.38
C GLU A 272 -17.70 41.31 4.59
N SER A 273 -17.65 42.48 3.95
CA SER A 273 -18.73 43.46 3.93
C SER A 273 -19.02 43.89 2.50
N VAL A 274 -20.29 43.88 2.07
CA VAL A 274 -20.70 44.27 0.71
C VAL A 274 -21.66 45.46 0.72
N CYS A 275 -21.66 46.24 -0.36
CA CYS A 275 -22.54 47.39 -0.53
C CYS A 275 -23.82 47.04 -1.31
N ARG A 276 -25.00 47.22 -0.68
CA ARG A 276 -26.30 46.84 -1.26
C ARG A 276 -27.36 47.94 -1.22
N ARG A 277 -28.01 48.21 -2.35
CA ARG A 277 -29.29 48.91 -2.47
C ARG A 277 -30.46 48.00 -2.11
#